data_AF-A0A1N7CH45-F1
#
_entry.id   AF-A0A1N7CH45-F1
#
_cell.length_a   1.000
_cell.length_b   1.000
_cell.length_c   1.000
_cell.angle_alpha   90.00
_cell.angle_beta   90.00
_cell.angle_gamma   90.00
#
_symmetry.space_group_name_H-M   'P 1'
#
loop_
_entity.id
_entity.type
_entity.pdbx_description
1 polymer ?
#
loop_
_entity_poly.entity_id
_entity_poly.type
_entity_poly.pdbx_seq_one_letter_code
_entity_poly.pdbx_strand_id
1 'polypeptide(L)' 'MFETSIAGSLPKPAWLAETQKLWPEWRSEGEALRQAKADATLLWIKAQEDAGLDIVGDGEQSRQ' A
#
# COMPACT_ATOMS: atom_id res chain seq x y z
N MET A 1 23.37 -8.52 14.41
CA MET A 1 22.17 -8.71 13.57
C MET A 1 21.95 -7.41 12.82
N PHE A 2 21.40 -7.44 11.60
CA PHE A 2 21.18 -6.26 10.76
C PHE A 2 19.69 -5.94 10.70
N GLU A 3 19.34 -4.65 10.71
CA GLU A 3 17.98 -4.18 10.49
C GLU A 3 17.57 -4.35 9.02
N THR A 4 16.31 -4.69 8.81
CA THR A 4 15.71 -4.98 7.51
C THR A 4 14.56 -4.03 7.21
N SER A 5 14.49 -3.60 5.96
CA SER A 5 13.40 -2.77 5.43
C SER A 5 13.32 -2.94 3.91
N ILE A 6 12.24 -2.44 3.32
CA ILE A 6 11.99 -2.45 1.88
C ILE A 6 12.01 -1.03 1.31
N ALA A 7 12.19 -0.93 -0.01
CA ALA A 7 12.11 0.34 -0.70
C ALA A 7 10.65 0.76 -0.92
N GLY A 8 10.15 1.66 -0.07
CA GLY A 8 8.96 2.50 -0.32
C GLY A 8 7.72 1.78 -0.87
N SER A 9 7.47 1.94 -2.17
CA SER A 9 6.21 1.60 -2.81
C SER A 9 5.92 0.10 -2.88
N LEU A 10 4.64 -0.22 -2.69
CA LEU A 10 4.11 -1.58 -2.79
C LEU A 10 2.94 -1.64 -3.79
N PRO A 11 2.64 -2.82 -4.37
CA PRO A 11 1.59 -2.96 -5.36
C PRO A 11 0.24 -2.51 -4.79
N LYS A 12 -0.44 -1.59 -5.49
CA LYS A 12 -1.80 -1.21 -5.13
C LYS A 12 -2.73 -2.40 -5.35
N PRO A 13 -3.54 -2.80 -4.35
CA PRO A 13 -4.52 -3.85 -4.54
C PRO A 13 -5.51 -3.52 -5.66
N ALA A 14 -5.98 -4.53 -6.41
CA ALA A 14 -6.86 -4.33 -7.57
C ALA A 14 -8.20 -3.64 -7.25
N TRP A 15 -8.61 -3.68 -5.98
CA TRP A 15 -9.79 -3.00 -5.46
C TRP A 15 -9.54 -1.52 -5.12
N LEU A 16 -8.28 -1.08 -5.01
CA LEU A 16 -7.90 0.32 -4.77
C LEU A 16 -7.74 1.09 -6.08
N ALA A 17 -7.01 0.51 -7.05
CA ALA A 17 -6.69 1.14 -8.32
C ALA A 17 -6.58 0.12 -9.46
N GLU A 18 -6.51 0.60 -10.69
CA GLU A 18 -6.27 -0.24 -11.86
C GLU A 18 -4.92 -0.98 -11.77
N THR A 19 -4.90 -2.22 -12.23
CA THR A 19 -3.67 -3.03 -12.29
C THR A 19 -2.97 -2.86 -13.64
N GLN A 20 -1.66 -3.07 -13.68
CA GLN A 20 -0.86 -3.09 -14.92
C GLN A 20 -0.85 -1.74 -15.69
N LYS A 21 -1.02 -0.62 -14.97
CA LYS A 21 -0.91 0.74 -15.51
C LYS A 21 0.07 1.55 -14.68
N LEU A 22 0.83 2.42 -15.36
CA LEU A 22 1.83 3.28 -14.71
C LEU A 22 1.18 4.38 -13.86
N TRP A 23 0.06 4.93 -14.34
CA TRP A 23 -0.73 5.97 -13.68
C TRP A 23 -2.17 5.45 -13.53
N PRO A 24 -2.42 4.57 -12.55
CA PRO A 24 -3.69 3.86 -12.45
C PRO A 24 -4.79 4.78 -11.92
N GLU A 25 -5.99 4.68 -12.49
CA GLU A 25 -7.15 5.37 -11.93
C GLU A 25 -7.60 4.70 -10.62
N TRP A 26 -8.09 5.51 -9.68
CA TRP A 26 -8.70 5.02 -8.45
C TRP A 26 -10.05 4.34 -8.75
N ARG A 27 -10.35 3.26 -8.02
CA ARG A 27 -11.64 2.54 -8.14
C ARG A 27 -12.80 3.26 -7.45
N SER A 28 -12.50 4.16 -6.52
CA SER A 28 -13.47 4.87 -5.68
C SER A 28 -13.09 6.35 -5.61
N GLU A 29 -14.02 7.17 -5.13
CA GLU A 29 -13.84 8.61 -4.93
C GLU A 29 -14.30 9.05 -3.53
N GLY A 30 -13.99 10.30 -3.17
CA GLY A 30 -14.41 10.91 -1.91
C GLY A 30 -14.01 10.10 -0.67
N GLU A 31 -14.98 9.91 0.23
CA GLU A 31 -14.76 9.23 1.50
C GLU A 31 -14.47 7.73 1.32
N ALA A 32 -15.10 7.09 0.32
CA ALA A 32 -14.82 5.69 0.00
C ALA A 32 -13.37 5.49 -0.46
N LEU A 33 -12.83 6.41 -1.25
CA LEU A 33 -11.40 6.38 -1.62
C LEU A 33 -10.49 6.57 -0.41
N ARG A 34 -10.84 7.50 0.49
CA ARG A 34 -10.07 7.74 1.70
C ARG A 34 -9.98 6.47 2.56
N GLN A 35 -11.11 5.78 2.74
CA GLN A 35 -11.15 4.52 3.48
C GLN A 35 -10.37 3.42 2.75
N ALA A 36 -10.57 3.24 1.44
CA ALA A 36 -9.84 2.24 0.66
C ALA A 36 -8.32 2.43 0.72
N LYS A 37 -7.83 3.69 0.69
CA LYS A 37 -6.40 3.99 0.85
C LYS A 37 -5.89 3.56 2.23
N ALA A 38 -6.65 3.84 3.29
CA ALA A 38 -6.30 3.44 4.66
C ALA A 38 -6.28 1.91 4.81
N ASP A 39 -7.27 1.21 4.25
CA ASP A 39 -7.35 -0.25 4.27
C ASP A 39 -6.16 -0.89 3.54
N ALA A 40 -5.75 -0.31 2.41
CA ALA A 40 -4.63 -0.83 1.62
C ALA A 40 -3.29 -0.61 2.34
N THR A 41 -3.13 0.54 3.00
CA THR A 41 -1.98 0.81 3.86
C THR A 41 -1.92 -0.19 5.02
N LEU A 42 -3.04 -0.43 5.71
CA LEU A 42 -3.09 -1.38 6.82
C LEU A 42 -2.73 -2.80 6.37
N LEU A 43 -3.25 -3.24 5.22
CA LEU A 43 -2.92 -4.53 4.62
C LEU A 43 -1.41 -4.70 4.46
N TRP A 44 -0.73 -3.70 3.90
CA TRP A 44 0.71 -3.79 3.64
C TRP A 44 1.56 -3.64 4.90
N ILE A 45 1.13 -2.86 5.89
CA ILE A 45 1.80 -2.83 7.19
C ILE A 45 1.75 -4.21 7.82
N LYS A 46 0.57 -4.85 7.84
CA LYS A 46 0.40 -6.21 8.41
C LYS A 46 1.24 -7.25 7.69
N ALA A 47 1.28 -7.22 6.36
CA ALA A 47 2.12 -8.14 5.58
C ALA A 47 3.62 -7.97 5.87
N GLN A 48 4.09 -6.73 6.10
CA GLN A 48 5.49 -6.45 6.46
C GLN A 48 5.81 -6.88 7.90
N GLU A 49 4.90 -6.65 8.85
CA GLU A 49 5.00 -7.15 10.23
C GLU A 49 5.07 -8.67 10.24
N ASP A 50 4.19 -9.35 9.50
CA ASP A 50 4.16 -10.82 9.40
C ASP A 50 5.42 -11.38 8.71
N ALA A 51 6.03 -10.62 7.80
CA ALA A 51 7.30 -10.97 7.17
C ALA A 51 8.52 -10.75 8.09
N GLY A 52 8.34 -10.10 9.24
CA GLY A 52 9.41 -9.84 10.21
C GLY A 52 10.34 -8.69 9.85
N LEU A 53 9.86 -7.69 9.08
CA LEU A 53 10.65 -6.48 8.82
C LEU A 53 10.81 -5.64 10.10
N ASP A 54 12.00 -5.08 10.31
CA ASP A 54 12.29 -4.22 11.47
C ASP A 54 11.71 -2.81 11.29
N ILE A 55 11.74 -2.29 10.06
CA ILE A 55 11.24 -0.96 9.73
C ILE A 55 10.22 -1.10 8.58
N VAL A 56 8.96 -0.81 8.89
CA VAL A 56 7.84 -0.92 7.95
C VAL A 56 7.50 0.42 7.29
N GLY A 57 6.94 0.36 6.07
CA GLY A 57 6.44 1.52 5.33
C GLY A 57 4.95 1.43 5.00
N ASP A 58 4.35 2.56 4.61
CA ASP A 58 2.92 2.63 4.23
C ASP A 58 2.62 2.08 2.82
N GLY A 59 3.66 1.68 2.09
CA GLY A 59 3.60 1.15 0.73
C GLY A 59 3.21 2.18 -0.32
N GLU A 60 3.22 3.48 -0.02
CA GLU A 60 2.76 4.57 -0.91
C GLU A 60 1.33 4.36 -1.46
N GLN A 61 0.44 3.71 -0.69
CA GLN A 61 -0.90 3.35 -1.17
C GLN A 61 -1.76 4.57 -1.52
N SER A 62 -1.52 5.71 -0.88
CA SER A 62 -2.25 6.95 -1.12
C SER A 62 -1.69 7.82 -2.26
N ARG A 63 -0.45 7.55 -2.72
CA ARG A 63 0.26 8.29 -3.77
C ARG A 63 -0.31 7.95 -5.15
N GLN A 64 -0.46 8.95 -6.02
CA GLN A 64 -0.85 8.81 -7.42
C GLN A 64 0.39 8.62 -8.29
#